data_AF-A0A519ZKK3-F1
#
_entry.id   AF-A0A519ZKK3-F1
#
_cell.length_a   1.000
_cell.length_b   1.000
_cell.length_c   1.000
_cell.angle_alpha   90.00
_cell.angle_beta   90.00
_cell.angle_gamma   90.00
#
_symmetry.space_group_name_H-M   'P 1'
#
loop_
_entity.id
_entity.type
_entity.pdbx_description
1 polymer ?
#
loop_
_entity_poly.entity_id
_entity_poly.type
_entity_poly.pdbx_seq_one_letter_code
_entity_poly.pdbx_strand_id
1 'polypeptide(L)'
;MEAQNLPQTSKELASWMKARCYNFDSYSIGGNSIYEGFGLEKAGNSYVWYYTERGQRTEVVSFTTEQEAVVHAYQQIVADKWATAHYVGLTDNQAEAQELAGRLGALGIAFWQDELANFYALQRPAYRTFVAGCDINRAEFLKRQFYHKP
;
A
#
# COMPACT_ATOMS: atom_id res chain seq x y z
N MET A 1 22.52 13.14 -5.29
CA MET A 1 21.96 12.58 -4.06
C MET A 1 21.27 13.72 -3.34
N GLU A 2 19.95 13.85 -3.45
CA GLU A 2 19.26 14.75 -2.53
C GLU A 2 19.32 14.09 -1.15
N ALA A 3 19.99 14.73 -0.20
CA ALA A 3 19.78 14.48 1.21
C ALA A 3 18.37 14.98 1.54
N GLN A 4 17.34 14.24 1.12
CA GLN A 4 15.98 14.48 1.59
C GLN A 4 16.01 14.16 3.08
N ASN A 5 15.78 15.19 3.90
CA ASN A 5 15.62 15.02 5.34
C ASN A 5 14.63 13.87 5.57
N LEU A 6 15.12 12.80 6.20
CA LEU A 6 14.29 11.69 6.61
C LEU A 6 13.13 12.26 7.44
N PRO A 7 11.91 11.73 7.30
CA PRO A 7 10.83 12.09 8.20
C PRO A 7 11.26 11.93 9.66
N GLN A 8 10.93 12.91 10.51
CA GLN A 8 11.28 12.91 11.94
C GLN A 8 10.10 12.50 12.81
N THR A 9 8.88 12.69 12.31
CA THR A 9 7.64 12.32 12.99
C THR A 9 6.78 11.39 12.13
N SER A 10 5.89 10.66 12.78
CA SER A 10 4.87 9.82 12.12
C SER A 10 4.01 10.63 11.14
N LYS A 11 3.73 11.90 11.46
CA LYS A 11 3.00 12.82 10.59
C LYS A 11 3.80 13.22 9.34
N GLU A 12 5.09 13.47 9.51
CA GLU A 12 5.99 13.74 8.38
C GLU A 12 6.14 12.50 7.50
N LEU A 13 6.23 11.30 8.09
CA LEU A 13 6.32 10.05 7.35
C LEU A 13 5.05 9.82 6.53
N ALA A 14 3.87 10.01 7.13
CA ALA A 14 2.60 9.95 6.41
C ALA A 14 2.54 10.95 5.25
N SER A 15 3.04 12.17 5.45
CA SER A 15 3.08 13.20 4.41
C SER A 15 4.05 12.84 3.28
N TRP A 16 5.22 12.29 3.65
CA TRP A 16 6.24 11.81 2.72
C TRP A 16 5.72 10.65 1.85
N MET A 17 5.00 9.70 2.47
CA MET A 17 4.33 8.57 1.80
C MET A 17 3.29 9.06 0.80
N LYS A 18 2.39 9.96 1.23
CA LYS A 18 1.35 10.55 0.36
C LYS A 18 1.95 11.26 -0.85
N ALA A 19 2.98 12.08 -0.63
CA ALA A 19 3.64 12.82 -1.71
C ALA A 19 4.32 11.91 -2.75
N ARG A 20 4.61 10.66 -2.38
CA ARG A 20 5.23 9.64 -3.27
C ARG A 20 4.25 8.54 -3.67
N CYS A 21 2.96 8.74 -3.41
CA CYS A 21 1.90 7.82 -3.76
C CYS A 21 2.14 6.42 -3.20
N TYR A 22 2.57 6.31 -1.94
CA TYR A 22 2.47 5.06 -1.20
C TYR A 22 1.00 4.82 -0.83
N ASN A 23 0.55 3.56 -0.82
CA ASN A 23 -0.77 3.22 -0.31
C ASN A 23 -0.75 3.16 1.22
N PHE A 24 -1.95 3.22 1.81
CA PHE A 24 -2.18 3.11 3.26
C PHE A 24 -3.05 1.88 3.56
N ASP A 25 -3.10 0.91 2.64
CA ASP A 25 -3.97 -0.27 2.76
C ASP A 25 -3.46 -1.22 3.84
N SER A 26 -2.14 -1.29 4.01
CA SER A 26 -1.45 -2.14 5.01
C SER A 26 -0.55 -1.34 5.96
N TYR A 27 -0.68 -0.01 5.99
CA TYR A 27 0.14 0.87 6.82
C TYR A 27 -0.71 1.89 7.58
N SER A 28 -0.68 1.82 8.91
CA SER A 28 -1.26 2.78 9.86
C SER A 28 -0.17 3.76 10.28
N ILE A 29 -0.05 4.88 9.56
CA ILE A 29 0.99 5.89 9.78
C ILE A 29 0.34 7.26 9.86
N GLY A 30 0.55 7.97 10.96
CA GLY A 30 -0.07 9.28 11.18
C GLY A 30 -1.56 9.22 11.53
N GLY A 31 -2.05 8.05 11.98
CA GLY A 31 -3.35 7.90 12.64
C GLY A 31 -4.50 7.36 11.80
N ASN A 32 -4.25 6.79 10.62
CA ASN A 32 -5.29 6.02 9.90
C ASN A 32 -5.45 4.61 10.51
N SER A 33 -6.65 4.03 10.44
CA SER A 33 -6.87 2.64 10.87
C SER A 33 -6.68 1.67 9.70
N ILE A 34 -6.15 0.49 10.00
CA ILE A 34 -6.02 -0.63 9.07
C ILE A 34 -6.58 -1.91 9.71
N TYR A 35 -7.07 -2.83 8.90
CA TYR A 35 -7.53 -4.14 9.36
C TYR A 35 -6.39 -5.16 9.47
N GLU A 36 -5.42 -5.05 8.56
CA GLU A 36 -4.25 -5.92 8.49
C GLU A 36 -3.04 -5.13 8.00
N GLY A 37 -1.87 -5.36 8.59
CA GLY A 37 -0.61 -4.71 8.22
C GLY A 37 0.11 -4.07 9.40
N PHE A 38 1.07 -3.18 9.11
CA PHE A 38 1.89 -2.55 10.14
C PHE A 38 1.39 -1.17 10.54
N GLY A 39 1.68 -0.75 11.77
CA GLY A 39 1.41 0.61 12.21
C GLY A 39 2.43 1.15 13.18
N LEU A 40 2.50 2.48 13.22
CA LEU A 40 3.31 3.23 14.16
C LEU A 40 2.40 4.10 15.02
N GLU A 41 2.47 3.93 16.34
CA GLU A 41 1.73 4.76 17.27
C GLU A 41 2.52 5.14 18.52
N LYS A 42 2.01 6.14 19.24
CA LYS A 42 2.50 6.49 20.57
C LYS A 42 1.74 5.68 21.64
N ALA A 43 2.47 4.92 22.45
CA ALA A 43 1.95 4.14 23.57
C ALA A 43 2.59 4.63 24.88
N GLY A 44 1.83 5.44 25.63
CA GLY A 44 2.33 6.10 26.85
C GLY A 44 3.53 6.99 26.56
N ASN A 45 4.69 6.65 27.15
CA ASN A 45 5.95 7.36 26.98
C ASN A 45 6.85 6.77 25.88
N SER A 46 6.35 5.79 25.12
CA SER A 46 7.09 5.09 24.08
C SER A 46 6.37 5.17 22.73
N TYR A 47 7.06 4.74 21.67
CA TYR A 47 6.52 4.58 20.33
C TYR A 47 6.58 3.11 19.95
N VAL A 48 5.50 2.56 19.42
CA VAL A 48 5.38 1.13 19.12
C VAL A 48 5.18 0.95 17.63
N TRP A 49 6.06 0.16 17.03
CA TRP A 49 5.81 -0.48 15.75
C TRP A 49 5.07 -1.79 16.01
N TYR A 50 3.86 -1.89 15.49
CA TYR A 50 3.00 -3.05 15.68
C TYR A 50 2.59 -3.65 14.34
N TYR A 51 2.19 -4.92 14.39
CA TYR A 51 1.49 -5.57 13.30
C TYR A 51 0.06 -5.86 13.76
N THR A 52 -0.90 -5.75 12.86
CA THR A 52 -2.26 -6.24 13.08
C THR A 52 -2.64 -7.25 12.02
N GLU A 53 -3.26 -8.35 12.45
CA GLU A 53 -3.88 -9.33 11.59
C GLU A 53 -5.34 -9.45 11.99
N ARG A 54 -6.25 -9.14 11.06
CA ARG A 54 -7.70 -9.20 11.29
C ARG A 54 -8.15 -8.43 12.54
N GLY A 55 -7.53 -7.28 12.78
CA GLY A 55 -7.77 -6.42 13.94
C GLY A 55 -7.15 -6.91 15.26
N GLN A 56 -6.52 -8.09 15.29
CA GLN A 56 -5.71 -8.55 16.41
C GLN A 56 -4.34 -7.92 16.31
N ARG A 57 -3.87 -7.31 17.38
CA ARG A 57 -2.63 -6.54 17.38
C ARG A 57 -1.52 -7.28 18.10
N THR A 58 -0.32 -7.20 17.55
CA THR A 58 0.92 -7.67 18.18
C THR A 58 1.97 -6.56 18.11
N GLU A 59 2.56 -6.23 19.26
CA GLU A 59 3.70 -5.32 19.30
C GLU A 59 4.92 -6.03 18.72
N VAL A 60 5.60 -5.39 17.76
CA VAL A 60 6.79 -5.94 17.11
C VAL A 60 8.03 -5.40 17.79
N VAL A 61 8.09 -4.08 17.99
CA VAL A 61 9.21 -3.39 18.65
C VAL A 61 8.76 -2.04 19.22
N SER A 62 9.37 -1.63 20.32
CA SER A 62 9.13 -0.33 20.96
C SER A 62 10.40 0.53 20.99
N PHE A 63 10.19 1.84 21.00
CA PHE A 63 11.23 2.86 20.94
C PHE A 63 10.98 3.95 21.97
N THR A 64 12.04 4.57 22.44
CA THR A 64 11.93 5.68 23.41
C THR A 64 11.64 7.00 22.72
N THR A 65 12.11 7.17 21.48
CA THR A 65 11.88 8.40 20.70
C THR A 65 11.04 8.15 19.45
N GLU A 66 10.33 9.18 18.98
CA GLU A 66 9.55 9.09 17.74
C GLU A 66 10.47 8.88 16.53
N GLN A 67 11.62 9.56 16.54
CA GLN A 67 12.57 9.53 15.44
C GLN A 67 13.11 8.11 15.18
N GLU A 68 13.47 7.36 16.23
CA GLU A 68 13.90 5.96 16.09
C GLU A 68 12.81 5.09 15.47
N ALA A 69 11.58 5.26 15.94
CA ALA A 69 10.43 4.51 15.44
C ALA A 69 10.11 4.86 13.98
N VAL A 70 10.23 6.13 13.61
CA VAL A 70 10.02 6.62 12.24
C VAL A 70 11.11 6.12 11.31
N VAL A 71 12.38 6.11 11.72
CA VAL A 71 13.49 5.55 10.93
C VAL A 71 13.27 4.06 10.67
N HIS A 72 12.85 3.32 11.71
CA HIS A 72 12.52 1.90 11.57
C HIS A 72 11.36 1.66 10.61
N ALA A 73 10.25 2.37 10.79
CA ALA A 73 9.08 2.29 9.92
C ALA A 73 9.43 2.65 8.47
N TYR A 74 10.17 3.74 8.26
CA TYR A 74 10.65 4.19 6.96
C TYR A 74 11.42 3.08 6.24
N GLN A 75 12.40 2.47 6.91
CA GLN A 75 13.23 1.41 6.33
C GLN A 75 12.40 0.19 5.90
N GLN A 76 11.41 -0.20 6.70
CA GLN A 76 10.51 -1.30 6.32
C GLN A 76 9.63 -0.92 5.12
N ILE A 77 9.00 0.26 5.16
CA ILE A 77 8.08 0.74 4.11
C ILE A 77 8.78 0.87 2.76
N VAL A 78 10.01 1.40 2.72
CA VAL A 78 10.74 1.56 1.45
C VAL A 78 11.23 0.23 0.87
N ALA A 79 11.44 -0.78 1.72
CA ALA A 79 11.83 -2.12 1.28
C ALA A 79 10.63 -2.96 0.81
N ASP A 80 9.41 -2.59 1.20
CA ASP A 80 8.19 -3.28 0.82
C ASP A 80 7.70 -2.84 -0.57
N LYS A 81 7.82 -3.76 -1.54
CA LYS A 81 7.31 -3.55 -2.90
C LYS A 81 5.80 -3.28 -2.95
N TRP A 82 5.04 -3.82 -2.00
CA TRP A 82 3.59 -3.67 -1.97
C TRP A 82 3.16 -2.31 -1.40
N ALA A 83 4.02 -1.60 -0.69
CA ALA A 83 3.73 -0.28 -0.14
C ALA A 83 3.48 0.79 -1.23
N THR A 84 3.94 0.53 -2.47
CA THR A 84 3.67 1.38 -3.63
C THR A 84 2.70 0.76 -4.62
N ALA A 85 2.18 -0.44 -4.36
CA ALA A 85 1.27 -1.14 -5.26
C ALA A 85 -0.14 -0.58 -5.13
N HIS A 86 -0.74 -0.18 -6.25
CA HIS A 86 -2.12 0.29 -6.29
C HIS A 86 -2.96 -0.63 -7.17
N TYR A 87 -4.07 -1.12 -6.61
CA TYR A 87 -5.08 -1.81 -7.39
C TYR A 87 -5.70 -0.88 -8.43
N VAL A 88 -5.64 -1.29 -9.70
CA VAL A 88 -6.34 -0.65 -10.82
C VAL A 88 -7.44 -1.57 -11.36
N GLY A 89 -7.31 -2.89 -11.19
CA GLY A 89 -8.34 -3.84 -11.63
C GLY A 89 -8.44 -5.05 -10.71
N LEU A 90 -9.67 -5.52 -10.54
CA LEU A 90 -10.02 -6.79 -9.90
C LEU A 90 -11.23 -7.36 -10.66
N THR A 91 -11.02 -8.44 -11.39
CA THR A 91 -12.08 -9.08 -12.21
C THR A 91 -11.89 -10.59 -12.23
N ASP A 92 -12.97 -11.34 -12.38
CA ASP A 92 -12.94 -12.79 -12.65
C ASP A 92 -12.87 -13.09 -14.17
N ASN A 93 -12.93 -12.05 -15.01
CA ASN A 93 -12.89 -12.15 -16.46
C ASN A 93 -11.49 -11.84 -17.01
N GLN A 94 -10.83 -12.87 -17.57
CA GLN A 94 -9.50 -12.73 -18.15
C GLN A 94 -9.44 -11.72 -19.30
N ALA A 95 -10.52 -11.60 -20.08
CA ALA A 95 -10.57 -10.66 -21.20
C ALA A 95 -10.58 -9.20 -20.73
N GLU A 96 -11.31 -8.90 -19.64
CA GLU A 96 -11.27 -7.56 -19.02
C GLU A 96 -9.89 -7.24 -18.45
N ALA A 97 -9.21 -8.22 -17.84
CA ALA A 97 -7.84 -8.05 -17.36
C ALA A 97 -6.88 -7.75 -18.53
N GLN A 98 -7.02 -8.42 -19.67
CA GLN A 98 -6.23 -8.15 -20.88
C GLN A 98 -6.56 -6.80 -21.51
N GLU A 99 -7.83 -6.38 -21.51
CA GLU A 99 -8.23 -5.05 -21.97
C GLU A 99 -7.58 -3.95 -21.13
N LEU A 100 -7.63 -4.09 -19.80
CA LEU A 100 -6.98 -3.16 -18.89
C LEU A 100 -5.46 -3.10 -19.12
N ALA A 101 -4.81 -4.26 -19.30
CA ALA A 101 -3.39 -4.34 -19.64
C ALA A 101 -3.07 -3.59 -20.94
N GLY A 102 -3.88 -3.76 -21.98
CA GLY A 102 -3.73 -3.05 -23.25
C GLY A 102 -3.87 -1.53 -23.10
N ARG A 103 -4.85 -1.07 -22.31
CA ARG A 103 -5.07 0.36 -22.03
C ARG A 103 -3.91 0.97 -21.23
N LEU A 104 -3.40 0.27 -20.23
CA LEU A 104 -2.22 0.70 -19.46
C LEU A 104 -0.97 0.76 -20.34
N GLY A 105 -0.77 -0.26 -21.19
CA GLY A 105 0.32 -0.29 -22.17
C GLY A 105 0.27 0.86 -23.17
N ALA A 106 -0.91 1.20 -23.68
CA ALA A 106 -1.11 2.34 -24.59
C ALA A 106 -0.78 3.70 -23.94
N LEU A 107 -0.88 3.80 -22.61
CA LEU A 107 -0.47 4.97 -21.83
C LEU A 107 1.02 4.96 -21.46
N GLY A 108 1.74 3.87 -21.75
CA GLY A 108 3.12 3.68 -21.28
C GLY A 108 3.22 3.64 -19.75
N ILE A 109 2.20 3.08 -19.08
CA ILE A 109 2.21 2.87 -17.63
C ILE A 109 2.74 1.46 -17.35
N ALA A 110 3.73 1.35 -16.48
CA ALA A 110 4.21 0.06 -16.03
C ALA A 110 3.18 -0.59 -15.09
N PHE A 111 2.91 -1.87 -15.31
CA PHE A 111 1.95 -2.63 -14.50
C PHE A 111 2.39 -4.08 -14.34
N TRP A 112 1.80 -4.78 -13.38
CA TRP A 112 1.88 -6.23 -13.28
C TRP A 112 0.51 -6.81 -12.96
N GLN A 113 0.35 -8.08 -13.32
CA GLN A 113 -0.86 -8.84 -13.10
C GLN A 113 -0.53 -10.15 -12.41
N ASP A 114 -1.46 -10.61 -11.60
CA ASP A 114 -1.44 -11.98 -11.09
C ASP A 114 -2.85 -12.58 -11.09
N GLU A 115 -2.89 -13.90 -10.96
CA GLU A 115 -4.11 -14.69 -10.88
C GLU A 115 -4.18 -15.35 -9.50
N LEU A 116 -5.30 -15.16 -8.82
CA LEU A 116 -5.67 -15.90 -7.62
C LEU A 116 -6.64 -17.00 -8.03
N ALA A 117 -6.16 -18.23 -8.18
CA ALA A 117 -6.94 -19.37 -8.68
C ALA A 117 -8.25 -19.65 -7.90
N ASN A 118 -8.28 -19.34 -6.60
CA ASN A 118 -9.48 -19.47 -5.77
C ASN A 118 -9.61 -18.28 -4.82
N PHE A 119 -10.13 -17.16 -5.33
CA PHE A 119 -10.34 -15.98 -4.53
C PHE A 119 -11.56 -16.19 -3.61
N TYR A 120 -11.32 -16.32 -2.31
CA TYR A 120 -12.29 -16.74 -1.30
C TYR A 120 -13.64 -15.99 -1.36
N ALA A 121 -13.61 -14.70 -1.69
CA ALA A 121 -14.80 -13.87 -1.80
C ALA A 121 -15.66 -14.20 -3.04
N LEU A 122 -15.05 -14.64 -4.14
CA LEU A 122 -15.76 -14.89 -5.40
C LEU A 122 -15.99 -16.39 -5.67
N GLN A 123 -15.28 -17.30 -4.97
CA GLN A 123 -15.28 -18.75 -5.22
C GLN A 123 -14.91 -19.11 -6.67
N ARG A 124 -14.09 -18.26 -7.30
CA ARG A 124 -13.60 -18.35 -8.67
C ARG A 124 -12.28 -17.59 -8.82
N PRO A 125 -11.57 -17.75 -9.96
CA PRO A 125 -10.34 -17.01 -10.19
C PRO A 125 -10.55 -15.50 -10.11
N ALA A 126 -9.54 -14.78 -9.63
CA ALA A 126 -9.51 -13.33 -9.69
C ALA A 126 -8.19 -12.86 -10.30
N TYR A 127 -8.30 -12.02 -11.32
CA TYR A 127 -7.19 -11.35 -11.98
C TYR A 127 -7.02 -9.97 -11.36
N ARG A 128 -5.86 -9.72 -10.79
CA ARG A 128 -5.52 -8.44 -10.14
C ARG A 128 -4.55 -7.70 -11.03
N THR A 129 -4.79 -6.41 -11.21
CA THR A 129 -3.89 -5.53 -11.97
C THR A 129 -3.42 -4.40 -11.08
N PHE A 130 -2.11 -4.22 -11.03
CA PHE A 130 -1.46 -3.25 -10.17
C PHE A 130 -0.58 -2.29 -10.98
N VAL A 131 -0.49 -1.06 -10.49
CA VAL A 131 0.50 -0.07 -10.92
C VAL A 131 1.31 0.39 -9.72
N ALA A 132 2.53 0.90 -9.94
CA ALA A 132 3.42 1.32 -8.87
C ALA A 132 3.42 2.84 -8.68
N GLY A 133 3.45 3.28 -7.43
CA GLY A 133 3.67 4.67 -7.04
C GLY A 133 2.70 5.62 -7.74
N CYS A 134 3.22 6.75 -8.23
CA CYS A 134 2.39 7.83 -8.76
C CYS A 134 1.80 7.57 -10.16
N ASP A 135 2.09 6.43 -10.80
CA ASP A 135 1.37 6.03 -12.02
C ASP A 135 -0.12 5.82 -11.75
N ILE A 136 -0.52 5.58 -10.49
CA ILE A 136 -1.94 5.53 -10.09
C ILE A 136 -2.71 6.80 -10.46
N ASN A 137 -2.08 7.97 -10.40
CA ASN A 137 -2.73 9.23 -10.74
C ASN A 137 -3.09 9.30 -12.24
N ARG A 138 -2.29 8.63 -13.09
CA ARG A 138 -2.56 8.52 -14.53
C ARG A 138 -3.54 7.40 -14.85
N ALA A 139 -3.59 6.36 -14.01
CA ALA A 139 -4.48 5.21 -14.17
C ALA A 139 -5.82 5.34 -13.41
N GLU A 140 -6.06 6.43 -12.68
CA GLU A 140 -7.23 6.58 -11.80
C GLU A 140 -8.57 6.44 -12.55
N PHE A 141 -8.62 6.91 -13.79
CA PHE A 141 -9.82 6.77 -14.63
C PHE A 141 -10.08 5.32 -15.03
N LEU A 142 -9.03 4.51 -15.24
CA LEU A 142 -9.15 3.08 -15.50
C LEU A 142 -9.57 2.34 -14.23
N LYS A 143 -9.05 2.74 -13.07
CA LYS A 143 -9.49 2.17 -11.78
C LYS A 143 -11.00 2.28 -11.58
N ARG A 144 -11.60 3.41 -11.93
CA ARG A 144 -13.07 3.59 -11.86
C ARG A 144 -13.85 2.64 -12.78
N GLN A 145 -13.23 2.14 -13.84
CA GLN A 145 -13.87 1.27 -14.84
C GLN A 145 -13.69 -0.22 -14.51
N PHE A 146 -12.50 -0.61 -14.02
CA PHE A 146 -12.08 -2.01 -13.91
C PHE A 146 -11.91 -2.51 -12.46
N TYR A 147 -12.02 -1.63 -11.45
CA TYR A 147 -11.98 -2.04 -10.06
C TYR A 147 -13.39 -2.20 -9.50
N HIS A 148 -13.83 -3.45 -9.42
CA HIS A 148 -15.09 -3.82 -8.78
C HIS A 148 -14.79 -4.27 -7.36
N LYS A 149 -15.33 -3.57 -6.36
CA LYS A 149 -15.26 -4.05 -4.98
C LYS A 149 -16.03 -5.38 -4.91
N PRO A 150 -15.41 -6.45 -4.35
CA PRO A 150 -16.12 -7.69 -4.09
C PRO A 150 -17.20 -7.50 -3.02
#